data_AF-X0UQP5-F1
#
_entry.id   AF-X0UQP5-F1
#
_cell.length_a   1.000
_cell.length_b   1.000
_cell.length_c   1.000
_cell.angle_alpha   90.00
_cell.angle_beta   90.00
_cell.angle_gamma   90.00
#
_symmetry.space_group_name_H-M   'P 1'
#
loop_
_entity.id
_entity.type
_entity.pdbx_description
1 polymer ?
#
loop_
_entity_poly.entity_id
_entity_poly.type
_entity_poly.pdbx_seq_one_letter_code
_entity_poly.pdbx_strand_id
1 'polypeptide(L)'
;MTTDAILDRLDGVRRNGRGWEARCPAHKDQHASLSVSIGDDGRTLLHCHAGCHTDDIVDRLGLQMRDLFPEDNGLAKRNSRAKPVFVQSYDYTDEDGTILFQVRRTASKEFRQRRPDGHGSWIEGKGCMDGVRRVLYRLPELLANPHDIVYIPEGKGEFRP
;
A
#
# COMPACT_ATOMS: atom_id res chain seq x y z
N MET A 1 -0.74 17.90 12.78
CA MET A 1 -0.29 18.31 14.13
C MET A 1 0.45 17.14 14.79
N THR A 2 1.32 17.36 15.79
CA THR A 2 1.95 16.25 16.55
C THR A 2 1.02 15.72 17.63
N THR A 3 1.11 14.41 17.93
CA THR A 3 0.35 13.77 19.03
C THR A 3 0.55 14.48 20.37
N ASP A 4 1.77 14.95 20.63
CA ASP A 4 2.14 15.69 21.84
C ASP A 4 1.26 16.93 22.06
N ALA A 5 1.04 17.71 21.01
CA ALA A 5 0.22 18.90 21.11
C ALA A 5 -1.29 18.62 21.20
N ILE A 6 -1.73 17.39 20.89
CA ILE A 6 -3.09 16.93 21.18
C ILE A 6 -3.20 16.54 22.66
N LEU A 7 -2.17 15.93 23.23
CA LEU A 7 -2.10 15.59 24.65
C LEU A 7 -2.10 16.84 25.55
N ASP A 8 -1.43 17.92 25.14
CA ASP A 8 -1.46 19.22 25.87
C ASP A 8 -2.86 19.82 26.02
N ARG A 9 -3.81 19.43 25.17
CA ARG A 9 -5.20 19.89 25.21
C ARG A 9 -6.12 18.99 26.04
N LEU A 10 -5.58 17.88 26.56
CA LEU A 10 -6.35 16.88 27.29
C LEU A 10 -6.07 16.96 28.79
N ASP A 11 -7.12 16.75 29.58
CA ASP A 11 -7.03 16.75 31.04
C ASP A 11 -6.71 15.37 31.61
N GLY A 12 -5.85 15.33 32.63
CA GLY A 12 -5.54 14.08 33.35
C GLY A 12 -4.76 13.06 32.53
N VAL A 13 -3.93 13.52 31.60
CA VAL A 13 -3.08 12.67 30.76
C VAL A 13 -2.14 11.85 31.63
N ARG A 14 -2.21 10.53 31.49
CA ARG A 14 -1.29 9.56 32.10
C ARG A 14 -0.74 8.62 31.05
N ARG A 15 0.51 8.20 31.21
CA ARG A 15 1.13 7.24 30.30
C ARG A 15 0.62 5.83 30.60
N ASN A 16 0.22 5.09 29.57
CA ASN A 16 -0.21 3.70 29.69
C ASN A 16 0.42 2.85 28.57
N GLY A 17 1.46 2.10 28.91
CA GLY A 17 2.22 1.29 27.95
C GLY A 17 2.87 2.13 26.85
N ARG A 18 2.47 1.88 25.60
CA ARG A 18 2.92 2.63 24.41
C ARG A 18 2.03 3.83 24.05
N GLY A 19 0.99 4.10 24.83
CA GLY A 19 0.06 5.20 24.63
C GLY A 19 -0.20 6.01 25.89
N TRP A 20 -1.33 6.70 25.90
CA TRP A 20 -1.79 7.55 26.99
C TRP A 20 -3.27 7.31 27.26
N GLU A 21 -3.66 7.61 28.49
CA GLU A 21 -5.07 7.73 28.86
C GLU A 21 -5.32 9.16 29.34
N ALA A 22 -6.48 9.70 29.01
CA ALA A 22 -6.91 11.03 29.41
C ALA A 22 -8.41 11.05 29.72
N ARG A 23 -8.90 12.15 30.27
CA ARG A 23 -10.34 12.40 30.39
C ARG A 23 -10.92 12.79 29.04
N CYS A 24 -12.06 12.20 28.70
CA CYS A 24 -12.78 12.52 27.49
C CYS A 24 -13.45 13.90 27.62
N PRO A 25 -13.23 14.84 26.68
CA PRO A 25 -13.88 16.15 26.71
C PRO A 25 -15.33 16.13 26.17
N ALA A 26 -15.73 15.05 25.48
CA ALA A 26 -17.06 14.90 24.89
C ALA A 26 -18.15 14.49 25.90
N HIS A 27 -17.77 14.01 27.09
CA HIS A 27 -18.69 13.74 28.19
C HIS A 27 -18.13 14.23 29.52
N LYS A 28 -18.97 14.29 30.55
CA LYS A 28 -18.52 14.61 31.91
C LYS A 28 -17.76 13.42 32.48
N ASP A 29 -16.46 13.40 32.26
CA ASP A 29 -15.62 12.27 32.62
C ASP A 29 -14.95 12.44 33.98
N GLN A 30 -15.14 11.47 34.87
CA GLN A 30 -14.50 11.45 36.20
C GLN A 30 -13.26 10.56 36.25
N HIS A 31 -13.13 9.63 35.29
CA HIS A 31 -12.01 8.70 35.16
C HIS A 31 -11.34 8.91 33.81
N ALA A 32 -10.07 8.51 33.63
CA ALA A 32 -9.43 8.64 32.32
C ALA A 32 -9.99 7.60 31.33
N SER A 33 -11.08 7.91 30.64
CA SER A 33 -11.80 6.98 29.75
C SER A 33 -11.43 7.09 28.26
N LEU A 34 -10.60 8.08 27.91
CA LEU A 34 -10.09 8.28 26.56
C LEU A 34 -8.71 7.65 26.42
N SER A 35 -8.57 6.69 25.52
CA SER A 35 -7.28 6.16 25.10
C SER A 35 -6.74 6.95 23.91
N VAL A 36 -5.47 7.35 24.02
CA VAL A 36 -4.72 8.04 22.96
C VAL A 36 -3.51 7.17 22.60
N SER A 37 -3.36 6.84 21.32
CA SER A 37 -2.22 6.06 20.84
C SER A 37 -1.76 6.53 19.46
N ILE A 38 -0.54 6.16 19.07
CA ILE A 38 -0.02 6.41 17.73
C ILE A 38 -0.19 5.12 16.91
N GLY A 39 -0.89 5.20 15.78
CA GLY A 39 -1.00 4.09 14.84
C GLY A 39 0.33 3.85 14.11
N ASP A 40 0.50 2.68 13.50
CA ASP A 40 1.70 2.35 12.71
C ASP A 40 1.92 3.29 11.52
N ASP A 41 0.87 3.98 11.09
CA ASP A 41 0.86 5.02 10.06
C ASP A 41 1.14 6.43 10.59
N GLY A 42 1.44 6.57 11.88
CA GLY A 42 1.82 7.83 12.53
C GLY A 42 0.66 8.73 12.92
N ARG A 43 -0.60 8.34 12.65
CA ARG A 43 -1.79 9.08 13.08
C ARG A 43 -2.06 8.92 14.58
N THR A 44 -2.64 9.95 15.17
CA THR A 44 -3.17 9.91 16.52
C THR A 44 -4.54 9.21 16.50
N LEU A 45 -4.65 8.12 17.24
CA LEU A 45 -5.88 7.36 17.45
C LEU A 45 -6.49 7.79 18.77
N LEU A 46 -7.79 8.13 18.74
CA LEU A 46 -8.59 8.49 19.91
C LEU A 46 -9.72 7.48 20.05
N HIS A 47 -9.79 6.80 21.19
CA HIS A 47 -10.85 5.85 21.49
C HIS A 47 -11.43 6.10 22.88
N CYS A 48 -12.72 6.46 22.92
CA CYS A 48 -13.44 6.64 24.18
C CYS A 48 -14.19 5.35 24.56
N HIS A 49 -13.86 4.78 25.72
CA HIS A 49 -14.51 3.56 26.21
C HIS A 49 -15.95 3.77 26.67
N ALA A 50 -16.40 5.02 26.83
CA ALA A 50 -17.78 5.38 27.15
C ALA A 50 -18.68 5.49 25.90
N GLY A 51 -18.12 5.35 24.68
CA GLY A 51 -18.88 5.34 23.43
C GLY A 51 -19.04 6.69 22.73
N CYS A 52 -18.28 7.72 23.11
CA CYS A 52 -18.29 9.00 22.38
C CYS A 52 -17.74 8.83 20.95
N HIS A 53 -18.32 9.54 19.99
CA HIS A 53 -17.77 9.59 18.65
C HIS A 53 -16.48 10.41 18.65
N THR A 54 -15.50 9.97 17.86
CA THR A 54 -14.22 10.67 17.70
C THR A 54 -14.42 12.12 17.21
N ASP A 55 -15.42 12.36 16.38
CA ASP A 55 -15.75 13.70 15.87
C ASP A 55 -16.14 14.67 17.00
N ASP A 56 -16.98 14.23 17.94
CA ASP A 56 -17.38 15.02 19.11
C ASP A 56 -16.18 15.35 20.01
N ILE A 57 -15.25 14.41 20.15
CA ILE A 57 -14.04 14.59 20.96
C ILE A 57 -13.13 15.65 20.32
N VAL A 58 -12.95 15.55 19.01
CA VAL A 58 -12.10 16.44 18.22
C VAL A 58 -12.69 17.85 18.17
N ASP A 59 -14.00 17.98 17.97
CA ASP A 59 -14.72 19.26 18.01
C ASP A 59 -14.57 19.95 19.37
N ARG A 60 -14.74 19.20 20.47
CA ARG A 60 -14.57 19.73 21.84
C ARG A 60 -13.14 20.17 22.16
N LEU A 61 -12.15 19.62 21.48
CA LEU A 61 -10.75 20.03 21.58
C LEU A 61 -10.41 21.23 20.69
N GLY A 62 -11.37 21.74 19.90
CA GLY A 62 -11.16 22.78 18.91
C GLY A 62 -10.26 22.31 17.76
N LEU A 63 -10.23 21.01 17.50
CA LEU A 63 -9.47 20.38 16.44
C LEU A 63 -10.40 19.97 15.30
N GLN A 64 -9.81 19.60 14.16
CA GLN A 64 -10.50 18.93 13.08
C GLN A 64 -9.96 17.53 12.88
N MET A 65 -10.74 16.64 12.27
CA MET A 65 -10.31 15.26 12.03
C MET A 65 -8.98 15.17 11.28
N ARG A 66 -8.66 16.14 10.42
CA ARG A 66 -7.36 16.25 9.73
C ARG A 66 -6.17 16.44 10.67
N ASP A 67 -6.37 17.05 11.83
CA ASP A 67 -5.30 17.38 12.77
C ASP A 67 -4.80 16.14 13.52
N LEU A 68 -5.59 15.07 13.56
CA LEU A 68 -5.20 13.74 14.06
C LEU A 68 -4.19 13.04 13.15
N PHE A 69 -4.02 13.53 11.92
CA PHE A 69 -3.07 12.97 10.98
C PHE A 69 -1.77 13.81 11.03
N PRO A 70 -0.59 13.17 10.98
CA PRO A 70 0.66 13.90 10.88
C PRO A 70 0.61 14.79 9.63
N GLU A 71 1.08 16.03 9.75
CA GLU A 71 1.26 16.88 8.57
C GLU A 71 2.26 16.18 7.65
N ASP A 72 1.89 16.09 6.37
CA ASP A 72 2.56 15.30 5.35
C ASP A 72 4.00 15.79 5.14
N ASN A 73 4.92 15.33 6.00
CA ASN A 73 6.35 15.60 5.88
C ASN A 73 6.99 14.56 4.93
N GLY A 74 6.28 14.22 3.85
CA GLY A 74 6.72 13.31 2.78
C GLY A 74 7.01 11.86 3.20
N LEU A 75 6.86 11.52 4.49
CA LEU A 75 7.21 10.22 5.06
C LEU A 75 5.99 9.40 5.50
N ALA A 76 4.78 9.97 5.47
CA ALA A 76 3.57 9.20 5.61
C ALA A 76 3.43 8.33 4.37
N LYS A 77 3.61 7.00 4.53
CA LYS A 77 3.17 6.00 3.55
C LYS A 77 1.67 6.20 3.36
N ARG A 78 1.30 7.09 2.44
CA ARG A 78 -0.07 7.27 2.02
C ARG A 78 -0.53 5.92 1.49
N ASN A 79 -1.46 5.31 2.23
CA ASN A 79 -2.37 4.30 1.71
C ASN A 79 -3.34 4.89 0.66
N SER A 80 -2.92 5.92 -0.07
CA SER A 80 -3.52 6.24 -1.36
C SER A 80 -3.09 5.13 -2.31
N ARG A 81 -4.05 4.52 -2.98
CA ARG A 81 -3.87 3.80 -4.26
C ARG A 81 -3.24 4.75 -5.29
N ALA A 82 -2.01 5.21 -5.07
CA ALA A 82 -1.18 5.80 -6.09
C ALA A 82 -1.14 4.76 -7.20
N LYS A 83 -1.53 5.15 -8.42
CA LYS A 83 -1.51 4.23 -9.56
C LYS A 83 -0.11 3.59 -9.60
N PRO A 84 -0.02 2.24 -9.67
CA PRO A 84 1.27 1.57 -9.63
C PRO A 84 2.16 2.15 -10.73
N VAL A 85 3.30 2.72 -10.33
CA VAL A 85 4.30 3.22 -11.27
C VAL A 85 5.03 2.01 -11.84
N PHE A 86 4.80 1.74 -13.13
CA PHE A 86 5.48 0.66 -13.84
C PHE A 86 6.85 1.15 -14.30
N VAL A 87 7.89 0.41 -13.92
CA VAL A 87 9.29 0.76 -14.22
C VAL A 87 9.86 -0.12 -15.34
N GLN A 88 9.24 -1.27 -15.60
CA GLN A 88 9.71 -2.21 -16.61
C GLN A 88 8.56 -3.02 -17.17
N SER A 89 8.63 -3.31 -18.47
CA SER A 89 7.66 -4.15 -19.18
C SER A 89 8.42 -5.20 -19.97
N TYR A 90 7.95 -6.44 -19.89
CA TYR A 90 8.54 -7.59 -20.58
C TYR A 90 7.48 -8.20 -21.49
N ASP A 91 7.74 -8.17 -22.79
CA ASP A 91 6.84 -8.69 -23.82
C ASP A 91 7.11 -10.18 -24.04
N TYR A 92 6.06 -10.98 -23.93
CA TYR A 92 6.10 -12.40 -24.23
C TYR A 92 5.37 -12.61 -25.56
N THR A 93 6.16 -12.90 -26.59
CA THR A 93 5.69 -13.07 -27.96
C THR A 93 5.64 -14.55 -28.35
N ASP A 94 4.80 -14.88 -29.33
CA ASP A 94 4.88 -16.15 -30.03
C ASP A 94 6.11 -16.23 -30.95
N GLU A 95 6.20 -17.31 -31.71
CA GLU A 95 7.26 -17.60 -32.67
C GLU A 95 7.37 -16.55 -33.80
N ASP A 96 6.26 -15.88 -34.13
CA ASP A 96 6.16 -14.88 -35.18
C ASP A 96 6.35 -13.44 -34.66
N GLY A 97 6.55 -13.27 -33.35
CA GLY A 97 6.72 -11.97 -32.70
C GLY A 97 5.41 -11.31 -32.26
N THR A 98 4.27 -12.01 -32.36
CA THR A 98 2.97 -11.53 -31.89
C THR A 98 2.92 -11.57 -30.36
N ILE A 99 2.61 -10.44 -29.73
CA ILE A 99 2.53 -10.36 -28.26
C ILE A 99 1.34 -11.21 -27.76
N LEU A 100 1.65 -12.23 -26.95
CA LEU A 100 0.64 -13.05 -26.26
C LEU A 100 0.25 -12.45 -24.92
N PHE A 101 1.23 -11.95 -24.17
CA PHE A 101 1.02 -11.27 -22.90
C PHE A 101 2.23 -10.41 -22.54
N GLN A 102 2.04 -9.52 -21.57
CA GLN A 102 3.09 -8.67 -21.04
C GLN A 102 3.13 -8.79 -19.51
N VAL A 103 4.34 -8.92 -18.97
CA VAL A 103 4.59 -8.83 -17.54
C VAL A 103 5.16 -7.45 -17.25
N ARG A 104 4.49 -6.68 -16.39
CA ARG A 104 4.96 -5.37 -15.96
C ARG A 104 5.40 -5.41 -14.52
N ARG A 105 6.56 -4.81 -14.23
CA ARG A 105 7.10 -4.67 -12.88
C ARG A 105 6.89 -3.25 -12.37
N THR A 106 6.40 -3.13 -11.15
CA THR A 106 6.24 -1.83 -10.47
C THR A 106 7.54 -1.41 -9.78
N ALA A 107 7.64 -0.13 -9.42
CA ALA A 107 8.72 0.36 -8.56
C ALA A 107 8.79 -0.39 -7.21
N SER A 108 7.65 -0.87 -6.71
CA SER A 108 7.53 -1.72 -5.51
C SER A 108 7.95 -3.18 -5.72
N LYS A 109 8.49 -3.53 -6.90
CA LYS A 109 8.89 -4.90 -7.27
C LYS A 109 7.71 -5.89 -7.34
N GLU A 110 6.49 -5.39 -7.48
CA GLU A 110 5.32 -6.22 -7.75
C GLU A 110 5.21 -6.47 -9.26
N PHE A 111 4.76 -7.66 -9.63
CA PHE A 111 4.56 -8.03 -11.02
C PHE A 111 3.08 -8.08 -11.34
N ARG A 112 2.69 -7.49 -12.47
CA ARG A 112 1.32 -7.49 -12.98
C ARG A 112 1.30 -7.95 -14.42
N GLN A 113 0.45 -8.92 -14.70
CA GLN A 113 0.26 -9.47 -16.04
C GLN A 113 -0.90 -8.78 -16.74
N ARG A 114 -0.79 -8.69 -18.06
CA ARG A 114 -1.87 -8.27 -18.96
C ARG A 114 -1.72 -8.95 -20.31
N ARG A 115 -2.82 -9.09 -21.04
CA ARG A 115 -2.80 -9.57 -22.43
C ARG A 115 -3.49 -8.56 -23.36
N PRO A 116 -3.12 -8.50 -24.64
CA PRO A 116 -3.89 -7.75 -25.61
C PRO A 116 -5.28 -8.38 -25.80
N ASP A 117 -6.28 -7.56 -26.09
CA ASP A 117 -7.65 -7.99 -26.41
C ASP A 117 -7.86 -8.30 -27.91
N GLY A 118 -6.85 -8.06 -28.75
CA GLY A 118 -6.91 -8.17 -30.21
C GLY A 118 -7.42 -6.93 -30.94
N HIS A 119 -7.93 -5.93 -30.23
CA HIS A 119 -8.46 -4.66 -30.76
C HIS A 119 -7.63 -3.44 -30.32
N GLY A 120 -6.46 -3.66 -29.72
CA GLY A 120 -5.55 -2.62 -29.26
C GLY A 120 -5.78 -2.17 -27.81
N SER A 121 -6.72 -2.79 -27.09
CA SER A 121 -6.86 -2.62 -25.65
C SER A 121 -6.19 -3.77 -24.88
N TRP A 122 -6.11 -3.61 -23.55
CA TRP A 122 -5.45 -4.58 -22.67
C TRP A 122 -6.42 -5.13 -21.65
N ILE A 123 -6.40 -6.45 -21.49
CA ILE A 123 -7.13 -7.17 -20.43
C ILE A 123 -6.18 -7.35 -19.25
N GLU A 124 -6.55 -6.79 -18.10
CA GLU A 124 -5.80 -6.83 -16.85
C GLU A 124 -6.67 -7.40 -15.71
N GLY A 125 -6.06 -8.00 -14.69
CA GLY A 125 -6.77 -8.46 -13.50
C GLY A 125 -6.88 -9.98 -13.36
N LYS A 126 -7.78 -10.44 -12.48
CA LYS A 126 -7.94 -11.87 -12.17
C LYS A 126 -8.46 -12.60 -13.41
N GLY A 127 -7.77 -13.67 -13.80
CA GLY A 127 -8.10 -14.46 -15.00
C GLY A 127 -7.61 -13.87 -16.33
N CYS A 128 -6.81 -12.80 -16.33
CA CYS A 128 -6.27 -12.24 -17.57
C CYS A 128 -5.36 -13.20 -18.36
N MET A 129 -4.82 -14.23 -17.69
CA MET A 129 -4.01 -15.28 -18.30
C MET A 129 -4.81 -16.56 -18.62
N ASP A 130 -6.11 -16.58 -18.37
CA ASP A 130 -6.93 -17.77 -18.61
C ASP A 130 -7.03 -18.02 -20.12
N GLY A 131 -6.59 -19.21 -20.53
CA GLY A 131 -6.50 -19.60 -21.93
C GLY A 131 -5.34 -18.96 -22.72
N VAL A 132 -4.43 -18.23 -22.07
CA VAL A 132 -3.23 -17.68 -22.72
C VAL A 132 -2.11 -18.72 -22.72
N ARG A 133 -1.54 -19.00 -23.91
CA ARG A 133 -0.36 -19.85 -24.05
C ARG A 133 0.82 -19.23 -23.30
N ARG A 134 1.45 -20.00 -22.41
CA ARG A 134 2.67 -19.59 -21.71
C ARG A 134 3.88 -19.90 -22.59
N VAL A 135 4.69 -18.88 -22.83
CA VAL A 135 5.92 -18.97 -23.63
C VAL A 135 7.10 -18.51 -22.79
N LEU A 136 8.30 -18.93 -23.19
CA LEU A 136 9.52 -18.40 -22.60
C LEU A 136 9.71 -16.93 -23.02
N TYR A 137 10.34 -16.16 -22.15
CA TYR A 137 10.74 -14.80 -22.50
C TYR A 137 11.78 -14.87 -23.62
N ARG A 138 11.65 -14.02 -24.65
CA ARG A 138 12.50 -14.01 -25.85
C ARG A 138 12.45 -15.31 -26.66
N LEU A 139 11.25 -15.88 -26.79
CA LEU A 139 11.02 -17.13 -27.54
C LEU A 139 11.59 -17.09 -28.97
N PRO A 140 11.38 -16.03 -29.78
CA PRO A 140 11.96 -15.98 -31.13
C PRO A 140 13.49 -16.11 -31.14
N GLU A 141 14.18 -15.45 -30.21
CA GLU A 141 15.64 -15.51 -30.14
C GLU A 141 16.16 -16.87 -29.67
N LEU A 142 15.40 -17.55 -28.80
CA LEU A 142 15.71 -18.93 -28.39
C LEU A 142 15.55 -19.91 -29.56
N LEU A 143 14.50 -19.74 -30.38
CA LEU A 143 14.28 -20.58 -31.55
C LEU A 143 15.31 -20.34 -32.65
N ALA A 144 15.80 -19.11 -32.79
CA ALA A 144 16.88 -18.78 -33.72
C ALA A 144 18.23 -19.44 -33.33
N ASN A 145 18.42 -19.79 -32.06
CA ASN A 145 19.66 -20.39 -31.53
C ASN A 145 19.37 -21.69 -30.78
N PRO A 146 18.91 -22.76 -31.46
CA PRO A 146 18.38 -23.96 -30.81
C PRO A 146 19.44 -24.80 -30.07
N HIS A 147 20.73 -24.53 -30.30
CA HIS A 147 21.84 -25.24 -29.68
C HIS A 147 22.43 -24.49 -28.47
N ASP A 148 21.94 -23.31 -28.16
CA ASP A 148 22.42 -22.51 -27.03
C ASP A 148 21.88 -23.06 -25.71
N ILE A 149 22.73 -23.05 -24.68
CA ILE A 149 22.34 -23.45 -23.33
C ILE A 149 21.47 -22.35 -22.73
N VAL A 150 20.21 -22.70 -22.43
CA VAL A 150 19.26 -21.81 -21.77
C VAL A 150 19.24 -22.11 -20.27
N TYR A 151 19.63 -21.13 -19.47
CA TYR A 151 19.49 -21.21 -18.01
C TYR A 151 18.07 -20.80 -17.61
N ILE A 152 17.32 -21.73 -17.01
CA ILE A 152 15.98 -21.47 -16.46
C ILE A 152 16.09 -21.44 -14.93
N PRO A 153 16.23 -20.26 -14.30
CA PRO A 153 16.30 -20.17 -12.85
C PRO A 153 14.92 -20.39 -12.23
N GLU A 154 14.81 -21.35 -11.31
CA GLU A 154 13.64 -21.47 -10.42
C GLU A 154 13.83 -20.55 -9.19
N GLY A 155 13.04 -19.47 -9.09
CA GLY A 155 12.84 -18.76 -7.82
C GLY A 155 13.78 -17.57 -7.50
N LYS A 156 13.31 -16.70 -6.60
CA LYS A 156 13.76 -15.32 -6.37
C LYS A 156 15.19 -15.20 -5.83
N GLY A 157 16.08 -14.57 -6.60
CA GLY A 157 17.31 -13.96 -6.07
C GLY A 157 18.50 -14.06 -7.00
N GLU A 158 18.82 -12.91 -7.62
CA GLU A 158 20.14 -12.51 -8.11
C GLU A 158 20.86 -13.44 -9.11
N PHE A 159 20.75 -13.13 -10.40
CA PHE A 159 21.71 -13.58 -11.41
C PHE A 159 22.89 -12.60 -11.42
N ARG A 160 24.05 -13.03 -10.92
CA ARG A 160 25.33 -12.34 -11.15
C ARG A 160 26.12 -13.12 -12.20
N PRO A 161 26.69 -12.44 -13.20
CA PRO A 161 27.47 -13.06 -14.27
C PRO A 161 28.75 -13.71 -13.74
#